data_AF-A0A7C6ZIK0-F1
#
_entry.id   AF-A0A7C6ZIK0-F1
#
_cell.length_a   1.000
_cell.length_b   1.000
_cell.length_c   1.000
_cell.angle_alpha   90.00
_cell.angle_beta   90.00
_cell.angle_gamma   90.00
#
_symmetry.space_group_name_H-M   'P 1'
#
loop_
_entity.id
_entity.type
_entity.pdbx_description
1 polymer ?
#
loop_
_entity_poly.entity_id
_entity_poly.type
_entity_poly.pdbx_seq_one_letter_code
_entity_poly.pdbx_strand_id
1 'polypeptide(L)'
;MRPMTKQNLEAAFAGESQAHMKYSAFAEEAEKAGKPNVARLFRAISYAEEVHAKNHLRALEGISGTEGNLEKAISGETFEVEEMYPAYDRVAELQDEPSARKTIGYAVEAEKIHAVLYSEALKKVKAGQDADPEPVFVCPVCGYTVKGNPPEKCPVCNASKDVFKKF
;
A
#
# COMPACT_ATOMS: atom_id res chain seq x y z
N MET A 1 -21.18 12.75 12.44
CA MET A 1 -21.82 11.48 12.00
C MET A 1 -22.30 10.68 13.22
N ARG A 2 -23.41 9.93 13.14
CA ARG A 2 -23.85 9.04 14.24
C ARG A 2 -22.94 7.78 14.32
N PRO A 3 -22.73 7.18 15.51
CA PRO A 3 -21.77 6.09 15.69
C PRO A 3 -21.97 4.89 14.75
N MET A 4 -23.19 4.36 14.65
CA MET A 4 -23.48 3.22 13.77
C MET A 4 -23.24 3.56 12.29
N THR A 5 -23.62 4.75 11.85
CA THR A 5 -23.35 5.19 10.47
C THR A 5 -21.86 5.31 10.20
N LYS A 6 -21.08 5.79 11.18
CA LYS A 6 -19.62 5.87 11.08
C LYS A 6 -19.01 4.49 10.90
N GLN A 7 -19.37 3.54 11.77
CA GLN A 7 -18.90 2.16 11.67
C GLN A 7 -19.28 1.49 10.35
N ASN A 8 -20.51 1.73 9.86
CA ASN A 8 -20.95 1.20 8.57
C ASN A 8 -20.11 1.76 7.42
N LEU A 9 -19.74 3.04 7.46
CA LEU A 9 -18.90 3.64 6.42
C LEU A 9 -17.44 3.23 6.53
N GLU A 10 -16.91 3.00 7.72
CA GLU A 10 -15.56 2.43 7.92
C GLU A 10 -15.50 1.00 7.36
N ALA A 11 -16.51 0.19 7.64
CA ALA A 11 -16.65 -1.15 7.07
C ALA A 11 -16.81 -1.13 5.54
N ALA A 12 -17.59 -0.19 5.00
CA ALA A 12 -17.73 0.00 3.57
C ALA A 12 -16.41 0.43 2.92
N PHE A 13 -15.68 1.39 3.51
CA PHE A 13 -14.35 1.79 3.03
C PHE A 13 -13.38 0.61 2.99
N ALA A 14 -13.34 -0.22 4.04
CA ALA A 14 -12.53 -1.43 4.05
C ALA A 14 -12.95 -2.44 2.97
N GLY A 15 -14.26 -2.66 2.80
CA GLY A 15 -14.81 -3.57 1.78
C GLY A 15 -14.49 -3.14 0.35
N GLU A 16 -14.70 -1.85 0.03
CA GLU A 16 -14.41 -1.29 -1.29
C GLU A 16 -12.91 -1.28 -1.59
N SER A 17 -12.06 -1.00 -0.59
CA SER A 17 -10.59 -1.05 -0.74
C SER A 17 -10.10 -2.48 -1.03
N GLN A 18 -10.67 -3.48 -0.35
CA GLN A 18 -10.38 -4.89 -0.62
C GLN A 18 -10.91 -5.32 -2.01
N ALA A 19 -12.08 -4.82 -2.43
CA ALA A 19 -12.64 -5.10 -3.75
C ALA A 19 -11.75 -4.53 -4.88
N HIS A 20 -11.33 -3.27 -4.76
CA HIS A 20 -10.38 -2.63 -5.66
C HIS A 20 -9.12 -3.47 -5.86
N MET A 21 -8.47 -3.88 -4.76
CA MET A 21 -7.24 -4.67 -4.77
C MET A 21 -7.44 -6.05 -5.40
N LYS A 22 -8.51 -6.78 -5.02
CA LYS A 22 -8.85 -8.09 -5.60
C LYS A 22 -9.09 -8.00 -7.11
N TYR A 23 -9.88 -7.04 -7.57
CA TYR A 23 -10.21 -6.91 -8.98
C TYR A 23 -9.01 -6.49 -9.82
N SER A 24 -8.10 -5.68 -9.27
CA SER A 24 -6.82 -5.38 -9.93
C SER A 24 -6.00 -6.65 -10.15
N ALA A 25 -5.83 -7.48 -9.11
CA ALA A 25 -5.12 -8.75 -9.21
C ALA A 25 -5.81 -9.75 -10.18
N PHE A 26 -7.15 -9.82 -10.15
CA PHE A 26 -7.91 -10.67 -11.08
C PHE A 26 -7.77 -10.22 -12.52
N ALA A 27 -7.61 -8.92 -12.77
CA ALA A 27 -7.35 -8.44 -14.12
C ALA A 27 -6.01 -8.91 -14.67
N GLU A 28 -4.96 -8.94 -13.84
CA GLU A 28 -3.65 -9.48 -14.24
C GLU A 28 -3.74 -10.96 -14.56
N GLU A 29 -4.47 -11.74 -13.75
CA GLU A 29 -4.68 -13.16 -14.00
C GLU A 29 -5.48 -13.41 -15.28
N ALA A 30 -6.54 -12.63 -15.51
CA ALA A 30 -7.31 -12.71 -16.75
C ALA A 30 -6.48 -12.36 -18.00
N GLU A 31 -5.52 -11.44 -17.88
CA GLU A 31 -4.58 -11.12 -18.97
C GLU A 31 -3.66 -12.31 -19.27
N LYS A 32 -3.06 -12.92 -18.24
CA LYS A 32 -2.22 -14.12 -18.37
C LYS A 32 -2.98 -15.29 -18.98
N ALA A 33 -4.28 -15.41 -18.68
CA ALA A 33 -5.17 -16.42 -19.23
C ALA A 33 -5.69 -16.11 -20.65
N GLY A 34 -5.23 -15.03 -21.30
CA GLY A 34 -5.65 -14.64 -22.64
C GLY A 34 -7.12 -14.19 -22.73
N LYS A 35 -7.65 -13.59 -21.65
CA LYS A 35 -9.03 -13.06 -21.56
C LYS A 35 -9.02 -11.53 -21.48
N PRO A 36 -8.57 -10.81 -22.53
CA PRO A 36 -8.33 -9.37 -22.47
C PRO A 36 -9.60 -8.55 -22.18
N ASN A 37 -10.78 -9.02 -22.60
CA ASN A 37 -12.05 -8.34 -22.31
C ASN A 37 -12.48 -8.50 -20.85
N VAL A 38 -12.20 -9.64 -20.24
CA VAL A 38 -12.45 -9.86 -18.80
C VAL A 38 -11.47 -9.05 -17.97
N ALA A 39 -10.18 -9.05 -18.34
CA ALA A 39 -9.18 -8.21 -17.71
C ALA A 39 -9.57 -6.72 -17.75
N ARG A 40 -10.05 -6.24 -18.91
CA ARG A 40 -10.57 -4.87 -19.07
C ARG A 40 -11.77 -4.58 -18.15
N LEU A 41 -12.71 -5.52 -18.04
CA LEU A 41 -13.87 -5.37 -17.16
C LEU A 41 -13.44 -5.28 -15.69
N PHE A 42 -12.54 -6.16 -15.25
CA PHE A 42 -12.00 -6.10 -13.88
C PHE A 42 -11.26 -4.81 -13.58
N ARG A 43 -10.42 -4.30 -14.50
CA ARG A 43 -9.76 -3.00 -14.33
C ARG A 43 -10.77 -1.85 -14.22
N ALA A 44 -11.81 -1.85 -15.04
CA ALA A 44 -12.84 -0.82 -15.01
C ALA A 44 -13.64 -0.83 -13.69
N ILE A 45 -14.03 -2.01 -13.22
CA ILE A 45 -14.76 -2.15 -11.95
C ILE A 45 -13.84 -1.86 -10.77
N SER A 46 -12.58 -2.31 -10.79
CA SER A 46 -11.57 -1.95 -9.77
C SER A 46 -11.48 -0.43 -9.59
N TYR A 47 -11.48 0.35 -10.67
CA TYR A 47 -11.51 1.81 -10.59
C TYR A 47 -12.85 2.37 -10.05
N ALA A 48 -13.98 1.72 -10.33
CA ALA A 48 -15.25 2.11 -9.74
C ALA A 48 -15.24 1.94 -8.21
N GLU A 49 -14.69 0.84 -7.70
CA GLU A 49 -14.59 0.62 -6.24
C GLU A 49 -13.62 1.60 -5.58
N GLU A 50 -12.55 2.02 -6.28
CA GLU A 50 -11.70 3.11 -5.83
C GLU A 50 -12.49 4.42 -5.65
N VAL A 51 -13.42 4.72 -6.56
CA VAL A 51 -14.32 5.89 -6.44
C VAL A 51 -15.25 5.75 -5.24
N HIS A 52 -15.84 4.57 -5.03
CA HIS A 52 -16.70 4.30 -3.87
C HIS A 52 -15.94 4.46 -2.55
N ALA A 53 -14.75 3.84 -2.43
CA ALA A 53 -13.89 3.95 -1.26
C ALA A 53 -13.51 5.41 -0.97
N LYS A 54 -13.11 6.18 -1.98
CA LYS A 54 -12.78 7.61 -1.84
C LYS A 54 -13.99 8.42 -1.35
N ASN A 55 -15.20 8.11 -1.80
CA ASN A 55 -16.41 8.80 -1.37
C ASN A 55 -16.72 8.52 0.11
N HIS A 56 -16.58 7.27 0.57
CA HIS A 56 -16.72 6.92 1.98
C HIS A 56 -15.65 7.59 2.84
N LEU A 57 -14.40 7.58 2.41
CA LEU A 57 -13.30 8.23 3.13
C LEU A 57 -13.51 9.75 3.27
N ARG A 58 -14.03 10.41 2.23
CA ARG A 58 -14.43 11.83 2.30
C ARG A 58 -15.57 12.06 3.27
N ALA A 59 -16.61 11.23 3.23
CA ALA A 59 -17.75 11.34 4.15
C ALA A 59 -17.33 11.11 5.62
N LEU A 60 -16.30 10.30 5.84
CA LEU A 60 -15.66 10.08 7.14
C LEU A 60 -14.68 11.20 7.56
N GLU A 61 -14.49 12.23 6.74
CA GLU A 61 -13.49 13.29 6.94
C GLU A 61 -12.06 12.73 7.08
N GLY A 62 -11.82 11.57 6.43
CA GLY A 62 -10.55 10.85 6.47
C GLY A 62 -9.44 11.52 5.64
N ILE A 63 -9.81 12.38 4.69
CA ILE A 63 -8.89 13.15 3.84
C ILE A 63 -8.74 14.56 4.41
N SER A 64 -7.54 14.90 4.88
CA SER A 64 -7.17 16.23 5.35
C SER A 64 -6.21 16.91 4.37
N GLY A 65 -5.50 17.96 4.80
CA GLY A 65 -4.42 18.56 4.00
C GLY A 65 -3.19 17.64 3.91
N THR A 66 -2.28 17.94 2.98
CA THR A 66 -1.07 17.13 2.72
C THR A 66 -0.29 16.81 4.00
N GLU A 67 -0.08 17.80 4.87
CA GLU A 67 0.60 17.61 6.16
C GLU A 67 -0.11 16.56 7.04
N GLY A 68 -1.42 16.72 7.27
CA GLY A 68 -2.18 15.79 8.11
C GLY A 68 -2.34 14.40 7.47
N ASN A 69 -2.33 14.29 6.14
CA ASN A 69 -2.34 13.00 5.47
C ASN A 69 -0.99 12.28 5.63
N LEU A 70 0.13 13.00 5.57
CA LEU A 70 1.46 12.46 5.83
C LEU A 70 1.61 11.98 7.29
N GLU A 71 1.09 12.73 8.26
CA GLU A 71 1.10 12.32 9.67
C GLU A 71 0.30 11.03 9.92
N LYS A 72 -0.87 10.90 9.28
CA LYS A 72 -1.67 9.67 9.31
C LYS A 72 -0.93 8.50 8.67
N ALA A 73 -0.28 8.72 7.52
CA ALA A 73 0.51 7.70 6.84
C ALA A 73 1.66 7.22 7.73
N ILE A 74 2.47 8.12 8.28
CA ILE A 74 3.56 7.78 9.21
C ILE A 74 3.03 6.96 10.39
N SER A 75 1.91 7.37 10.98
CA SER A 75 1.32 6.65 12.11
C SER A 75 0.87 5.24 11.74
N GLY A 76 0.31 5.07 10.53
CA GLY A 76 -0.04 3.76 9.98
C GLY A 76 1.19 2.87 9.77
N GLU A 77 2.19 3.37 9.02
CA GLU A 77 3.43 2.65 8.76
C GLU A 77 4.16 2.25 10.06
N THR A 78 4.22 3.15 11.04
CA THR A 78 4.81 2.86 12.35
C THR A 78 4.04 1.77 13.09
N PHE A 79 2.71 1.81 13.09
CA PHE A 79 1.90 0.73 13.68
C PHE A 79 2.15 -0.61 12.99
N GLU A 80 2.28 -0.61 11.66
CA GLU A 80 2.57 -1.82 10.90
C GLU A 80 3.95 -2.40 11.26
N VAL A 81 4.96 -1.53 11.39
CA VAL A 81 6.35 -1.91 11.72
C VAL A 81 6.52 -2.36 13.17
N GLU A 82 5.94 -1.63 14.13
CA GLU A 82 6.22 -1.82 15.56
C GLU A 82 5.28 -2.83 16.22
N GLU A 83 4.04 -2.97 15.72
CA GLU A 83 3.00 -3.75 16.38
C GLU A 83 2.45 -4.86 15.47
N MET A 84 1.87 -4.49 14.32
CA MET A 84 1.06 -5.42 13.52
C MET A 84 1.89 -6.56 12.92
N TYR A 85 2.90 -6.26 12.09
CA TYR A 85 3.68 -7.30 11.43
C TYR A 85 4.53 -8.12 12.41
N PRO A 86 5.14 -7.54 13.46
CA PRO A 86 5.79 -8.34 14.51
C PRO A 86 4.82 -9.33 15.17
N ALA A 87 3.61 -8.90 15.52
CA ALA A 87 2.61 -9.81 16.09
C ALA A 87 2.19 -10.89 15.10
N TYR A 88 1.95 -10.53 13.84
CA TYR A 88 1.51 -11.47 12.81
C TYR A 88 2.58 -12.50 12.46
N ASP A 89 3.87 -12.11 12.36
CA ASP A 89 4.96 -13.06 12.12
C ASP A 89 5.07 -14.08 13.24
N ARG A 90 4.85 -13.68 14.51
CA ARG A 90 4.86 -14.63 15.64
C ARG A 90 3.73 -15.63 15.57
N VAL A 91 2.54 -15.22 15.13
CA VAL A 91 1.43 -16.15 14.91
C VAL A 91 1.74 -17.10 13.76
N ALA A 92 2.24 -16.59 12.63
CA ALA A 92 2.61 -17.41 11.48
C ALA A 92 3.77 -18.38 11.78
N GLU A 93 4.72 -17.97 12.63
CA GLU A 93 5.79 -18.83 13.16
C GLU A 93 5.24 -19.93 14.07
N LEU A 94 4.34 -19.59 14.99
CA LEU A 94 3.72 -20.57 15.90
C LEU A 94 2.90 -21.62 15.15
N GLN A 95 2.29 -21.23 14.03
CA GLN A 95 1.43 -22.09 13.22
C GLN A 95 2.14 -22.80 12.07
N ASP A 96 3.47 -22.64 11.93
CA ASP A 96 4.28 -23.20 10.84
C ASP A 96 3.76 -22.84 9.44
N GLU A 97 3.47 -21.55 9.23
CA GLU A 97 2.94 -20.99 7.99
C GLU A 97 4.03 -20.20 7.21
N PRO A 98 4.98 -20.87 6.54
CA PRO A 98 6.15 -20.23 5.94
C PRO A 98 5.79 -19.25 4.82
N SER A 99 4.68 -19.47 4.11
CA SER A 99 4.21 -18.53 3.08
C SER A 99 3.75 -17.20 3.69
N ALA A 100 3.04 -17.25 4.83
CA ALA A 100 2.60 -16.06 5.53
C ALA A 100 3.79 -15.29 6.11
N ARG A 101 4.73 -16.01 6.75
CA ARG A 101 5.98 -15.40 7.26
C ARG A 101 6.75 -14.67 6.16
N LYS A 102 6.84 -15.28 4.97
CA LYS A 102 7.52 -14.68 3.82
C LYS A 102 6.87 -13.36 3.40
N THR A 103 5.54 -13.32 3.25
CA THR A 103 4.85 -12.10 2.82
C THR A 103 4.84 -11.02 3.91
N ILE A 104 4.77 -11.41 5.18
CA ILE A 104 4.91 -10.49 6.32
C ILE A 104 6.31 -9.88 6.36
N GLY A 105 7.35 -10.70 6.20
CA GLY A 105 8.73 -10.24 6.11
C GLY A 105 8.98 -9.30 4.93
N TYR A 106 8.31 -9.52 3.79
CA TYR A 106 8.38 -8.60 2.67
C TYR A 106 7.77 -7.24 2.98
N ALA A 107 6.57 -7.22 3.55
CA ALA A 107 5.86 -6.00 3.88
C ALA A 107 6.61 -5.17 4.94
N VAL A 108 6.98 -5.78 6.08
CA VAL A 108 7.59 -5.04 7.19
C VAL A 108 8.93 -4.37 6.81
N GLU A 109 9.71 -4.96 5.90
CA GLU A 109 10.93 -4.33 5.40
C GLU A 109 10.65 -3.13 4.47
N ALA A 110 9.53 -3.15 3.74
CA ALA A 110 9.08 -2.01 2.94
C ALA A 110 8.50 -0.89 3.82
N GLU A 111 7.66 -1.23 4.80
CA GLU A 111 6.98 -0.24 5.66
C GLU A 111 7.98 0.58 6.50
N LYS A 112 9.09 -0.04 6.93
CA LYS A 112 10.22 0.66 7.57
C LYS A 112 10.74 1.81 6.71
N ILE A 113 10.77 1.62 5.39
CA ILE A 113 11.24 2.62 4.43
C ILE A 113 10.14 3.66 4.20
N HIS A 114 8.87 3.23 4.07
CA HIS A 114 7.74 4.14 3.88
C HIS A 114 7.62 5.15 5.03
N ALA A 115 7.75 4.70 6.29
CA ALA A 115 7.75 5.57 7.45
C ALA A 115 8.84 6.66 7.37
N VAL A 116 10.04 6.31 6.89
CA VAL A 116 11.15 7.26 6.68
C VAL A 116 10.83 8.24 5.55
N LEU A 117 10.38 7.74 4.40
CA LEU A 117 10.08 8.57 3.23
C LEU A 117 8.97 9.59 3.52
N TYR A 118 7.89 9.18 4.19
CA TYR A 118 6.83 10.10 4.58
C TYR A 118 7.29 11.09 5.65
N SER A 119 8.16 10.68 6.59
CA SER A 119 8.74 11.58 7.58
C SER A 119 9.63 12.65 6.95
N GLU A 120 10.41 12.30 5.92
CA GLU A 120 11.19 13.26 5.15
C GLU A 120 10.31 14.24 4.37
N ALA A 121 9.28 13.72 3.69
CA ALA A 121 8.31 14.55 2.97
C ALA A 121 7.56 15.51 3.92
N LEU A 122 7.17 15.04 5.11
CA LEU A 122 6.49 15.85 6.12
C LEU A 122 7.35 17.04 6.58
N LYS A 123 8.67 16.83 6.77
CA LYS A 123 9.60 17.92 7.12
C LYS A 123 9.64 19.01 6.05
N LYS A 124 9.62 18.62 4.77
CA LYS A 124 9.61 19.56 3.64
C LYS A 124 8.29 20.32 3.55
N VAL A 125 7.17 19.62 3.66
CA VAL A 125 5.83 20.21 3.65
C VAL A 125 5.65 21.21 4.79
N LYS A 126 6.10 20.89 6.01
CA LYS A 126 6.09 21.82 7.16
C LYS A 126 6.97 23.06 6.94
N ALA A 127 7.97 22.98 6.08
CA ALA A 127 8.81 24.11 5.67
C ALA A 127 8.24 24.90 4.46
N GLY A 128 7.02 24.58 4.01
CA GLY A 128 6.40 25.21 2.83
C GLY A 128 7.00 24.75 1.49
N GLN A 129 7.71 23.62 1.49
CA GLN A 129 8.34 23.03 0.31
C GLN A 129 7.62 21.73 -0.10
N ASP A 130 7.77 21.33 -1.36
CA ASP A 130 7.35 20.01 -1.82
C ASP A 130 8.42 18.94 -1.48
N ALA A 131 8.09 17.66 -1.67
CA ALA A 131 9.05 16.57 -1.58
C ALA A 131 10.15 16.65 -2.65
N ASP A 132 11.27 15.97 -2.42
CA ASP A 132 12.37 15.96 -3.37
C ASP A 132 11.92 15.30 -4.70
N PRO A 133 12.27 15.88 -5.87
CA PRO A 133 11.73 15.46 -7.18
C PRO A 133 12.38 14.18 -7.73
N GLU A 134 13.02 13.39 -6.86
CA GLU A 134 13.63 12.14 -7.25
C GLU A 134 12.56 11.10 -7.62
N PRO A 135 12.79 10.30 -8.68
CA PRO A 135 11.88 9.21 -8.99
C PRO A 135 11.83 8.19 -7.86
N VAL A 136 10.69 7.53 -7.72
CA VAL A 136 10.50 6.45 -6.74
C VAL A 136 10.44 5.12 -7.49
N PHE A 137 11.18 4.14 -7.01
CA PHE A 137 11.20 2.79 -7.57
C PHE A 137 10.64 1.79 -6.57
N VAL A 138 9.75 0.91 -7.04
CA VAL A 138 9.13 -0.13 -6.22
C VAL A 138 9.39 -1.51 -6.82
N CYS A 139 9.86 -2.43 -5.99
CA CYS A 139 10.03 -3.83 -6.38
C CYS A 139 8.66 -4.51 -6.50
N PRO A 140 8.28 -5.04 -7.68
CA PRO A 140 6.95 -5.64 -7.87
C PRO A 140 6.77 -7.00 -7.17
N VAL A 141 7.82 -7.55 -6.55
CA VAL A 141 7.79 -8.86 -5.87
C VAL A 141 7.52 -8.71 -4.39
N CYS A 142 8.16 -7.75 -3.72
CA CYS A 142 8.12 -7.62 -2.26
C CYS A 142 7.79 -6.21 -1.76
N GLY A 143 7.57 -5.24 -2.65
CA GLY A 143 7.23 -3.88 -2.26
C GLY A 143 8.40 -3.01 -1.80
N TYR A 144 9.66 -3.51 -1.82
CA TYR A 144 10.82 -2.69 -1.45
C TYR A 144 10.85 -1.39 -2.27
N THR A 145 10.90 -0.25 -1.57
CA THR A 145 10.77 1.09 -2.13
C THR A 145 12.07 1.87 -1.97
N VAL A 146 12.47 2.64 -2.98
CA VAL A 146 13.70 3.45 -2.93
C VAL A 146 13.58 4.71 -3.78
N LYS A 147 14.08 5.85 -3.27
CA LYS A 147 14.24 7.10 -4.04
C LYS A 147 15.51 7.06 -4.88
N GLY A 148 15.49 7.72 -6.04
CA GLY A 148 16.67 7.87 -6.89
C GLY A 148 16.88 6.63 -7.76
N ASN A 149 17.83 5.76 -7.43
CA ASN A 149 18.16 4.59 -8.26
C ASN A 149 17.92 3.27 -7.51
N PRO A 150 17.30 2.26 -8.14
CA PRO A 150 17.17 0.94 -7.53
C PRO A 150 18.53 0.23 -7.44
N PRO A 151 18.76 -0.60 -6.39
CA PRO A 151 19.97 -1.42 -6.29
C PRO A 151 19.98 -2.50 -7.37
N GLU A 152 21.17 -3.00 -7.76
CA GLU A 152 21.32 -4.07 -8.76
C GLU A 152 20.46 -5.30 -8.45
N LYS A 153 20.33 -5.62 -7.16
CA LYS A 153 19.40 -6.62 -6.66
C LYS A 153 18.62 -6.05 -5.47
N CYS A 154 17.33 -6.35 -5.42
CA CYS A 154 16.49 -6.02 -4.27
C CYS A 154 17.05 -6.66 -2.99
N PRO A 155 17.30 -5.89 -1.91
CA PRO A 155 17.88 -6.43 -0.68
C PRO A 155 16.94 -7.36 0.09
N VAL A 156 15.64 -7.35 -0.25
CA VAL A 156 14.61 -8.15 0.43
C VAL A 156 14.35 -9.47 -0.31
N CYS A 157 14.12 -9.41 -1.62
CA CYS A 157 13.72 -10.59 -2.41
C CYS A 157 14.70 -10.99 -3.52
N ASN A 158 15.82 -10.28 -3.68
CA ASN A 158 16.87 -10.55 -4.67
C ASN A 158 16.44 -10.40 -6.15
N ALA A 159 15.28 -9.79 -6.43
CA ALA A 159 14.85 -9.45 -7.79
C ALA A 159 15.82 -8.46 -8.47
N SER A 160 15.99 -8.58 -9.79
CA SER A 160 16.83 -7.67 -10.59
C SER A 160 16.33 -6.23 -10.54
N LYS A 161 17.24 -5.25 -10.62
CA LYS A 161 16.87 -3.83 -10.80
C LYS A 161 15.93 -3.59 -11.98
N ASP A 162 16.03 -4.40 -13.03
CA ASP A 162 15.32 -4.19 -14.29
C ASP A 162 13.80 -4.41 -14.18
N VAL A 163 13.34 -5.09 -13.12
CA VAL A 163 11.90 -5.30 -12.89
C VAL A 163 11.28 -4.22 -12.00
N PHE A 164 12.07 -3.32 -11.41
CA PHE A 164 11.53 -2.27 -10.57
C PHE A 164 10.63 -1.34 -11.39
N LYS A 165 9.48 -1.00 -10.80
CA LYS A 165 8.54 -0.05 -11.41
C LYS A 165 8.92 1.36 -10.98
N LYS A 166 9.17 2.24 -11.94
CA LYS A 166 9.42 3.66 -11.75
C LYS A 166 8.10 4.44 -11.63
N PHE A 167 8.06 5.39 -10.70
CA PHE A 167 7.02 6.39 -10.51
C PHE A 167 7.63 7.80 -10.59
#